data_AF-A0A3L7RIS0-F1
#
_entry.id   AF-A0A3L7RIS0-F1
#
_cell.length_a   1.000
_cell.length_b   1.000
_cell.length_c   1.000
_cell.angle_alpha   90.00
_cell.angle_beta   90.00
_cell.angle_gamma   90.00
#
_symmetry.space_group_name_H-M   'P 1'
#
loop_
_entity.id
_entity.type
_entity.pdbx_description
1 polymer ?
#
loop_
_entity_poly.entity_id
_entity_poly.type
_entity_poly.pdbx_seq_one_letter_code
_entity_poly.pdbx_strand_id
1 'polypeptide(L)'
;MSSIAFLLIFLLQGQSVAPKQIELAADGNLKGDKSRAYCGIYAAYGAASAVLKKSGGKPSVEFPELLSDNYVSSYSGSSTEDLLRAVEKLGCDGKAYQCLSFRSLEGSSWPLILHVSGRGAMGSYNHWVLFLGVDSGNVVIQDGEGGSFPMPASELLSRWDGKAIAVFPKGTASPKFYSWEILANCILLAGVGFMVTIARSFASRHSFKSQSLAFLALLGVATLYCILINPQIRIDANIARAVEIHTDRTMIKSISYDDLQRSVLSNTATVVDCRYRTDYESGFINNAISVPVDVSQKQLLAITRNLSRDVPIFLYCQSGGCHFSDIMAVEFAKLGFTNLSIYRNGYVEWETKSK
;
A
#
# COMPACT_ATOMS: atom_id res chain seq x y z
N MET A 1 38.30 -1.42 19.37
CA MET A 1 38.25 -2.07 18.04
C MET A 1 37.38 -3.34 18.09
N SER A 2 36.11 -3.27 18.50
CA SER A 2 35.26 -4.48 18.63
C SER A 2 33.75 -4.20 18.50
N SER A 3 33.34 -3.41 17.51
CA SER A 3 31.89 -3.27 17.19
C SER A 3 31.59 -3.10 15.70
N ILE A 4 32.61 -3.03 14.83
CA ILE A 4 32.45 -2.93 13.37
C ILE A 4 32.61 -4.31 12.69
N ALA A 5 33.20 -5.30 13.37
CA ALA A 5 33.41 -6.64 12.83
C ALA A 5 32.13 -7.52 12.83
N PHE A 6 31.15 -7.24 13.70
CA PHE A 6 29.94 -8.06 13.80
C PHE A 6 28.89 -7.74 12.72
N LEU A 7 28.89 -6.50 12.20
CA LEU A 7 27.96 -6.06 11.15
C LEU A 7 28.34 -6.58 9.75
N LEU A 8 29.61 -6.98 9.56
CA LEU A 8 30.15 -7.44 8.27
C LEU A 8 30.02 -8.95 8.05
N ILE A 9 29.76 -9.74 9.10
CA ILE A 9 29.56 -11.20 8.98
C ILE A 9 28.12 -11.55 8.59
N PHE A 10 27.14 -10.71 8.93
CA PHE A 10 25.73 -10.92 8.54
C PHE A 10 25.45 -10.58 7.06
N LEU A 11 26.32 -9.81 6.41
CA LEU A 11 26.19 -9.42 4.99
C LEU A 11 26.80 -10.43 4.01
N LEU A 12 27.48 -11.48 4.49
CA LEU A 12 28.16 -12.47 3.65
C LEU A 12 27.62 -13.91 3.76
N GLN A 13 26.57 -14.14 4.55
CA GLN A 13 25.85 -15.42 4.58
C GLN A 13 24.48 -15.27 3.93
N GLY A 14 24.47 -15.13 2.61
CA GLY A 14 23.28 -15.36 1.79
C GLY A 14 22.89 -16.83 1.88
N GLN A 15 22.06 -17.19 2.86
CA GLN A 15 21.30 -18.42 2.76
C GLN A 15 20.14 -18.19 1.79
N SER A 16 20.26 -18.79 0.60
CA SER A 16 19.14 -18.94 -0.31
C SER A 16 18.10 -19.83 0.36
N VAL A 17 17.00 -19.23 0.81
CA VAL A 17 15.80 -20.00 1.12
C VAL A 17 15.22 -20.44 -0.21
N ALA A 18 15.43 -21.71 -0.56
CA ALA A 18 14.83 -22.31 -1.74
C ALA A 18 13.31 -22.11 -1.71
N PRO A 19 12.65 -21.82 -2.86
CA PRO A 19 11.20 -21.75 -2.90
C PRO A 19 10.65 -23.11 -2.47
N LYS A 20 9.90 -23.12 -1.37
CA LYS A 20 9.19 -24.29 -0.88
C LYS A 20 8.22 -24.69 -2.00
N GLN A 21 8.53 -25.77 -2.73
CA GLN A 21 7.58 -26.40 -3.63
C GLN A 21 6.39 -26.84 -2.77
N ILE A 22 5.28 -26.13 -2.92
CA ILE A 22 4.00 -26.54 -2.35
C ILE A 22 3.48 -27.62 -3.28
N GLU A 23 3.42 -28.86 -2.79
CA GLU A 23 2.79 -30.00 -3.45
C GLU A 23 1.36 -29.63 -3.86
N LEU A 24 1.06 -29.83 -5.15
CA LEU A 24 -0.31 -29.76 -5.67
C LEU A 24 -1.14 -30.87 -5.01
N ALA A 25 -2.15 -30.49 -4.22
CA ALA A 25 -3.24 -31.39 -3.89
C ALA A 25 -3.99 -31.78 -5.18
N ALA A 26 -4.23 -33.08 -5.35
CA ALA A 26 -4.71 -33.72 -6.57
C ALA A 26 -6.22 -33.51 -6.86
N ASP A 27 -6.89 -32.64 -6.11
CA ASP A 27 -8.29 -32.30 -6.26
C ASP A 27 -8.44 -30.79 -6.51
N GLY A 28 -8.50 -30.43 -7.80
CA GLY A 28 -8.55 -29.05 -8.30
C GLY A 28 -9.78 -28.24 -7.89
N ASN A 29 -9.92 -27.92 -6.59
CA ASN A 29 -10.90 -26.98 -6.10
C ASN A 29 -10.46 -26.33 -4.78
N LEU A 30 -9.69 -25.24 -4.88
CA LEU A 30 -9.51 -24.29 -3.79
C LEU A 30 -10.26 -23.00 -4.13
N LYS A 31 -11.44 -22.82 -3.50
CA LYS A 31 -12.23 -21.58 -3.54
C LYS A 31 -11.59 -20.55 -2.60
N GLY A 32 -10.49 -19.92 -3.04
CA GLY A 32 -10.11 -18.59 -2.56
C GLY A 32 -10.89 -17.52 -3.32
N ASP A 33 -11.24 -16.39 -2.71
CA ASP A 33 -11.98 -15.33 -3.39
C ASP A 33 -11.17 -14.80 -4.59
N LYS A 34 -11.59 -15.20 -5.80
CA LYS A 34 -10.96 -14.80 -7.06
C LYS A 34 -10.98 -13.28 -7.25
N SER A 35 -11.82 -12.53 -6.51
CA SER A 35 -11.92 -11.07 -6.61
C SER A 35 -10.59 -10.34 -6.36
N ARG A 36 -9.75 -10.86 -5.44
CA ARG A 36 -8.44 -10.28 -5.09
C ARG A 36 -7.40 -10.45 -6.20
N ALA A 37 -7.39 -11.59 -6.88
CA ALA A 37 -6.49 -11.84 -8.00
C ALA A 37 -6.76 -10.90 -9.19
N TYR A 38 -8.01 -10.41 -9.31
CA TYR A 38 -8.43 -9.56 -10.42
C TYR A 38 -8.32 -8.05 -10.13
N CYS A 39 -7.75 -7.63 -8.99
CA CYS A 39 -7.62 -6.19 -8.64
C CYS A 39 -6.98 -5.36 -9.77
N GLY A 40 -5.93 -5.88 -10.39
CA GLY A 40 -5.27 -5.25 -11.54
C GLY A 40 -6.17 -5.15 -12.77
N ILE A 41 -6.97 -6.18 -13.06
CA ILE A 41 -7.92 -6.20 -14.18
C ILE A 41 -9.05 -5.20 -13.98
N TYR A 42 -9.59 -5.09 -12.76
CA TYR A 42 -10.55 -4.03 -12.41
C TYR A 42 -9.95 -2.64 -12.61
N ALA A 43 -8.70 -2.43 -12.18
CA ALA A 43 -8.02 -1.16 -12.37
C ALA A 43 -7.77 -0.83 -13.86
N ALA A 44 -7.35 -1.82 -14.65
CA ALA A 44 -7.15 -1.66 -16.10
C ALA A 44 -8.45 -1.32 -16.83
N TYR A 45 -9.53 -2.05 -16.53
CA TYR A 45 -10.84 -1.81 -17.14
C TYR A 45 -11.40 -0.43 -16.75
N GLY A 46 -11.30 -0.06 -15.47
CA GLY A 46 -11.71 1.26 -14.99
C GLY A 46 -10.91 2.40 -15.63
N ALA A 47 -9.58 2.23 -15.76
CA ALA A 47 -8.71 3.21 -16.41
C ALA A 47 -9.07 3.41 -17.88
N ALA A 48 -9.19 2.32 -18.65
CA ALA A 48 -9.56 2.38 -20.06
C ALA A 48 -10.97 2.99 -20.24
N SER A 49 -11.92 2.61 -19.39
CA SER A 49 -13.27 3.19 -19.39
C SER A 49 -13.24 4.71 -19.14
N ALA A 50 -12.44 5.16 -18.17
CA ALA A 50 -12.29 6.58 -17.87
C ALA A 50 -11.66 7.37 -19.03
N VAL A 51 -10.69 6.78 -19.73
CA VAL A 51 -10.07 7.36 -20.93
C VAL A 51 -11.07 7.44 -22.09
N LEU A 52 -11.70 6.32 -22.44
CA LEU A 52 -12.56 6.21 -23.62
C LEU A 52 -13.86 6.98 -23.46
N LYS A 53 -14.40 7.09 -22.24
CA LYS A 53 -15.58 7.91 -21.96
C LYS A 53 -15.37 9.38 -22.31
N LYS A 54 -14.15 9.92 -22.18
CA LYS A 54 -13.83 11.32 -22.56
C LYS A 54 -13.96 11.55 -24.07
N SER A 55 -13.78 10.53 -24.89
CA SER A 55 -13.95 10.58 -26.36
C SER A 55 -15.31 10.03 -26.83
N GLY A 56 -16.24 9.74 -25.91
CA GLY A 56 -17.54 9.14 -26.23
C GLY A 56 -17.48 7.66 -26.61
N GLY A 57 -16.32 7.01 -26.41
CA GLY A 57 -16.12 5.59 -26.67
C GLY A 57 -16.38 4.70 -25.45
N LYS A 58 -16.29 3.39 -25.68
CA LYS A 58 -16.32 2.34 -24.64
C LYS A 58 -15.18 1.35 -24.87
N PRO A 59 -14.77 0.57 -23.87
CA PRO A 59 -13.76 -0.47 -24.04
C PRO A 59 -14.08 -1.43 -25.19
N SER A 60 -13.03 -1.87 -25.91
CA SER A 60 -13.16 -2.75 -27.09
C SER A 60 -13.67 -4.15 -26.77
N VAL A 61 -13.52 -4.60 -25.52
CA VAL A 61 -13.97 -5.90 -25.03
C VAL A 61 -14.73 -5.75 -23.72
N GLU A 62 -15.58 -6.71 -23.42
CA GLU A 62 -16.30 -6.76 -22.16
C GLU A 62 -15.42 -7.29 -21.03
N PHE A 63 -15.71 -6.88 -19.78
CA PHE A 63 -14.90 -7.24 -18.61
C PHE A 63 -14.65 -8.75 -18.45
N PRO A 64 -15.63 -9.67 -18.66
CA PRO A 64 -15.41 -11.10 -18.50
C PRO A 64 -14.33 -11.68 -19.43
N GLU A 65 -14.07 -11.06 -20.57
CA GLU A 65 -13.03 -11.51 -21.52
C GLU A 65 -11.61 -11.33 -20.97
N LEU A 66 -11.43 -10.45 -19.98
CA LEU A 66 -10.15 -10.20 -19.33
C LEU A 66 -9.88 -11.14 -18.15
N LEU A 67 -10.83 -11.98 -17.74
CA LEU A 67 -10.69 -12.92 -16.62
C LEU A 67 -9.94 -14.21 -16.97
N SER A 68 -9.09 -14.17 -18.00
CA SER A 68 -8.30 -15.30 -18.47
C SER A 68 -6.85 -15.26 -17.95
N ASP A 69 -6.21 -16.44 -17.91
CA ASP A 69 -4.82 -16.61 -17.47
C ASP A 69 -3.81 -15.80 -18.31
N ASN A 70 -4.22 -15.30 -19.47
CA ASN A 70 -3.42 -14.40 -20.31
C ASN A 70 -3.18 -13.02 -19.67
N TYR A 71 -4.02 -12.61 -18.72
CA TYR A 71 -3.93 -11.31 -18.03
C TYR A 71 -3.76 -11.45 -16.52
N VAL A 72 -3.70 -12.68 -16.01
CA VAL A 72 -3.50 -12.99 -14.60
C VAL A 72 -2.48 -14.11 -14.52
N SER A 73 -1.20 -13.74 -14.59
CA SER A 73 -0.09 -14.70 -14.66
C SER A 73 0.20 -15.43 -13.35
N SER A 74 -0.41 -15.01 -12.23
CA SER A 74 -0.17 -15.62 -10.92
C SER A 74 -1.43 -15.64 -10.05
N TYR A 75 -1.44 -16.54 -9.07
CA TYR A 75 -2.47 -16.56 -8.03
C TYR A 75 -2.48 -15.28 -7.16
N SER A 76 -1.35 -14.57 -7.11
CA SER A 76 -1.23 -13.25 -6.48
C SER A 76 -1.77 -12.09 -7.34
N GLY A 77 -2.20 -12.36 -8.58
CA GLY A 77 -2.78 -11.38 -9.50
C GLY A 77 -1.91 -11.08 -10.73
N SER A 78 -2.25 -10.00 -11.42
CA SER A 78 -1.63 -9.56 -12.67
C SER A 78 -0.24 -8.93 -12.46
N SER A 79 0.70 -9.24 -13.36
CA SER A 79 1.97 -8.53 -13.47
C SER A 79 1.82 -7.19 -14.21
N THR A 80 2.89 -6.39 -14.28
CA THR A 80 2.88 -5.15 -15.07
C THR A 80 2.62 -5.46 -16.56
N GLU A 81 3.24 -6.51 -17.09
CA GLU A 81 3.11 -6.95 -18.47
C GLU A 81 1.70 -7.44 -18.79
N ASP A 82 1.07 -8.14 -17.85
CA ASP A 82 -0.33 -8.57 -17.98
C ASP A 82 -1.27 -7.38 -18.11
N LEU A 83 -1.08 -6.36 -17.27
CA LEU A 83 -1.91 -5.16 -17.28
C LEU A 83 -1.70 -4.33 -18.54
N LEU A 84 -0.47 -4.24 -19.06
CA LEU A 84 -0.21 -3.58 -20.35
C LEU A 84 -0.94 -4.29 -21.49
N ARG A 85 -0.90 -5.63 -21.53
CA ARG A 85 -1.64 -6.43 -22.53
C ARG A 85 -3.17 -6.25 -22.38
N ALA A 86 -3.68 -6.19 -21.15
CA ALA A 86 -5.10 -5.96 -20.90
C ALA A 86 -5.53 -4.56 -21.38
N VAL A 87 -4.74 -3.52 -21.08
CA VAL A 87 -4.98 -2.14 -21.53
C VAL A 87 -4.99 -2.05 -23.06
N GLU A 88 -4.05 -2.70 -23.73
CA GLU A 88 -4.00 -2.75 -25.19
C GLU A 88 -5.26 -3.41 -25.77
N LYS A 89 -5.68 -4.54 -25.19
CA LYS A 89 -6.89 -5.26 -25.61
C LYS A 89 -8.16 -4.41 -25.43
N LEU A 90 -8.20 -3.57 -24.40
CA LEU A 90 -9.29 -2.63 -24.13
C LEU A 90 -9.35 -1.45 -25.10
N GLY A 91 -8.34 -1.26 -25.96
CA GLY A 91 -8.29 -0.20 -26.96
C GLY A 91 -7.57 1.08 -26.51
N CYS A 92 -6.77 1.00 -25.45
CA CYS A 92 -5.93 2.11 -24.98
C CYS A 92 -4.44 1.76 -25.08
N ASP A 93 -3.57 2.77 -25.02
CA ASP A 93 -2.14 2.55 -24.83
C ASP A 93 -1.80 2.65 -23.34
N GLY A 94 -0.87 1.80 -22.91
CA GLY A 94 -0.38 1.74 -21.55
C GLY A 94 1.13 1.95 -21.50
N LYS A 95 1.63 2.64 -20.47
CA LYS A 95 3.08 2.71 -20.21
C LYS A 95 3.37 2.62 -18.72
N ALA A 96 4.29 1.73 -18.37
CA ALA A 96 4.79 1.57 -17.01
C ALA A 96 5.87 2.61 -16.68
N TYR A 97 5.81 3.11 -15.45
CA TYR A 97 6.76 4.06 -14.87
C TYR A 97 7.18 3.57 -13.48
N GLN A 98 8.38 3.97 -13.09
CA GLN A 98 8.96 3.71 -11.78
C GLN A 98 9.51 5.01 -11.20
N CYS A 99 9.70 5.03 -9.87
CA CYS A 99 10.24 6.19 -9.14
C CYS A 99 9.40 7.46 -9.33
N LEU A 100 8.07 7.33 -9.43
CA LEU A 100 7.18 8.48 -9.51
C LEU A 100 7.00 9.13 -8.13
N SER A 101 6.82 10.46 -8.13
CA SER A 101 6.49 11.22 -6.93
C SER A 101 5.00 11.57 -6.88
N PHE A 102 4.52 12.06 -5.73
CA PHE A 102 3.15 12.57 -5.62
C PHE A 102 2.86 13.67 -6.66
N ARG A 103 3.83 14.53 -6.97
CA ARG A 103 3.69 15.55 -8.02
C ARG A 103 3.48 14.95 -9.40
N SER A 104 4.10 13.81 -9.69
CA SER A 104 3.85 13.08 -10.94
C SER A 104 2.41 12.60 -11.02
N LEU A 105 1.83 12.13 -9.91
CA LEU A 105 0.41 11.74 -9.85
C LEU A 105 -0.51 12.95 -10.04
N GLU A 106 -0.27 14.02 -9.28
CA GLU A 106 -1.07 15.24 -9.30
C GLU A 106 -1.03 15.96 -10.65
N GLY A 107 0.12 15.92 -11.34
CA GLY A 107 0.28 16.48 -12.68
C GLY A 107 -0.21 15.57 -13.81
N SER A 108 -0.71 14.37 -13.52
CA SER A 108 -1.17 13.45 -14.57
C SER A 108 -2.55 13.83 -15.10
N SER A 109 -2.65 14.07 -16.40
CA SER A 109 -3.95 14.24 -17.09
C SER A 109 -4.69 12.92 -17.34
N TRP A 110 -4.05 11.80 -17.03
CA TRP A 110 -4.49 10.45 -17.38
C TRP A 110 -4.62 9.56 -16.13
N PRO A 111 -5.57 8.61 -16.13
CA PRO A 111 -5.68 7.61 -15.07
C PRO A 111 -4.39 6.80 -14.91
N LEU A 112 -4.06 6.47 -13.67
CA LEU A 112 -2.86 5.72 -13.30
C LEU A 112 -3.25 4.46 -12.52
N ILE A 113 -2.76 3.31 -12.93
CA ILE A 113 -2.88 2.06 -12.16
C ILE A 113 -1.65 1.98 -11.26
N LEU A 114 -1.85 2.09 -9.95
CA LEU A 114 -0.79 2.18 -8.95
C LEU A 114 -0.51 0.82 -8.32
N HIS A 115 0.77 0.49 -8.16
CA HIS A 115 1.20 -0.71 -7.46
C HIS A 115 1.37 -0.42 -5.96
N VAL A 116 0.54 -1.05 -5.13
CA VAL A 116 0.45 -0.72 -3.71
C VAL A 116 0.53 -1.96 -2.83
N SER A 117 0.81 -1.76 -1.56
CA SER A 117 0.64 -2.78 -0.55
C SER A 117 -0.84 -3.01 -0.28
N GLY A 118 -1.23 -4.28 -0.21
CA GLY A 118 -2.56 -4.68 0.26
C GLY A 118 -2.82 -4.14 1.67
N ARG A 119 -4.10 -3.94 2.03
CA ARG A 119 -4.45 -3.46 3.38
C ARG A 119 -3.84 -4.39 4.42
N GLY A 120 -3.06 -3.82 5.33
CA GLY A 120 -2.47 -4.59 6.42
C GLY A 120 -1.22 -5.40 6.07
N ALA A 121 -0.88 -5.57 4.79
CA ALA A 121 0.30 -6.30 4.36
C ALA A 121 1.52 -5.37 4.38
N MET A 122 2.31 -5.41 5.45
CA MET A 122 3.60 -4.69 5.48
C MET A 122 4.60 -5.42 4.59
N GLY A 123 5.16 -4.73 3.60
CA GLY A 123 6.32 -5.18 2.81
C GLY A 123 6.02 -6.03 1.58
N SER A 124 4.79 -6.51 1.37
CA SER A 124 4.39 -7.16 0.12
C SER A 124 3.56 -6.20 -0.73
N TYR A 125 4.17 -5.62 -1.76
CA TYR A 125 3.46 -4.89 -2.82
C TYR A 125 2.91 -5.92 -3.80
N ASN A 126 1.64 -6.27 -3.63
CA ASN A 126 0.96 -7.32 -4.40
C ASN A 126 -0.45 -6.89 -4.82
N HIS A 127 -0.77 -5.60 -4.74
CA HIS A 127 -2.11 -5.08 -4.99
C HIS A 127 -2.08 -3.93 -5.99
N TRP A 128 -3.14 -3.80 -6.77
CA TRP A 128 -3.29 -2.74 -7.77
C TRP A 128 -4.53 -1.92 -7.48
N VAL A 129 -4.37 -0.60 -7.50
CA VAL A 129 -5.49 0.36 -7.34
C VAL A 129 -5.49 1.37 -8.47
N LEU A 130 -6.66 1.86 -8.84
CA LEU A 130 -6.81 2.87 -9.88
C LEU A 130 -6.85 4.27 -9.27
N PHE A 131 -5.95 5.14 -9.69
CA PHE A 131 -5.94 6.57 -9.41
C PHE A 131 -6.56 7.34 -10.56
N LEU A 132 -7.56 8.17 -10.25
CA LEU A 132 -8.34 8.93 -11.23
C LEU A 132 -8.01 10.44 -11.21
N GLY A 133 -7.26 10.92 -10.23
CA GLY A 133 -6.89 12.32 -10.07
C GLY A 133 -6.98 12.79 -8.63
N VAL A 134 -6.87 14.11 -8.46
CA VAL A 134 -7.04 14.79 -7.18
C VAL A 134 -8.30 15.65 -7.25
N ASP A 135 -9.17 15.51 -6.25
CA ASP A 135 -10.37 16.32 -6.08
C ASP A 135 -10.45 16.83 -4.65
N SER A 136 -10.64 18.14 -4.48
CA SER A 136 -10.85 18.78 -3.18
C SER A 136 -9.76 18.43 -2.14
N GLY A 137 -8.51 18.29 -2.60
CA GLY A 137 -7.35 17.95 -1.77
C GLY A 137 -7.18 16.45 -1.44
N ASN A 138 -8.10 15.59 -1.89
CA ASN A 138 -8.02 14.14 -1.75
C ASN A 138 -7.69 13.46 -3.08
N VAL A 139 -6.99 12.32 -3.01
CA VAL A 139 -6.81 11.47 -4.18
C VAL A 139 -8.06 10.65 -4.41
N VAL A 140 -8.49 10.51 -5.67
CA VAL A 140 -9.65 9.72 -6.05
C VAL A 140 -9.18 8.33 -6.46
N ILE A 141 -9.50 7.33 -5.66
CA ILE A 141 -9.04 5.95 -5.82
C ILE A 141 -10.23 5.03 -6.11
N GLN A 142 -10.03 4.05 -6.98
CA GLN A 142 -10.92 2.90 -7.14
C GLN A 142 -10.13 1.62 -6.79
N ASP A 143 -10.75 0.77 -5.98
CA ASP A 143 -10.18 -0.46 -5.44
C ASP A 143 -11.17 -1.61 -5.70
N GLY A 144 -10.87 -2.46 -6.69
CA GLY A 144 -11.73 -3.55 -7.15
C GLY A 144 -12.97 -3.11 -7.96
N GLU A 145 -14.04 -3.91 -7.88
CA GLU A 145 -15.32 -3.71 -8.59
C GLU A 145 -16.15 -2.52 -8.06
N GLY A 146 -15.74 -1.96 -6.92
CA GLY A 146 -16.42 -0.82 -6.29
C GLY A 146 -16.29 0.48 -7.09
N GLY A 147 -17.15 1.45 -6.77
CA GLY A 147 -17.00 2.82 -7.27
C GLY A 147 -15.74 3.50 -6.69
N SER A 148 -15.35 4.62 -7.29
CA SER A 148 -14.26 5.43 -6.77
C SER A 148 -14.65 6.12 -5.46
N PHE A 149 -13.65 6.38 -4.61
CA PHE A 149 -13.80 7.03 -3.33
C PHE A 149 -12.64 8.01 -3.09
N PRO A 150 -12.86 9.10 -2.35
CA PRO A 150 -11.79 10.00 -1.94
C PRO A 150 -10.95 9.35 -0.83
N MET A 151 -9.63 9.50 -0.92
CA MET A 151 -8.66 9.04 0.08
C MET A 151 -7.65 10.17 0.35
N PRO A 152 -7.18 10.35 1.60
CA PRO A 152 -6.09 11.26 1.90
C PRO A 152 -4.81 10.86 1.17
N ALA A 153 -4.10 11.83 0.58
CA ALA A 153 -2.85 11.57 -0.13
C ALA A 153 -1.81 10.82 0.73
N SER A 154 -1.75 11.11 2.03
CA SER A 154 -0.85 10.43 2.97
C SER A 154 -1.10 8.93 3.08
N GLU A 155 -2.36 8.49 3.01
CA GLU A 155 -2.72 7.07 3.09
C GLU A 155 -2.31 6.32 1.82
N LEU A 156 -2.47 6.95 0.66
CA LEU A 156 -1.97 6.37 -0.59
C LEU A 156 -0.43 6.26 -0.56
N LEU A 157 0.23 7.35 -0.17
CA LEU A 157 1.70 7.43 -0.17
C LEU A 157 2.35 6.46 0.82
N SER A 158 1.68 6.11 1.92
CA SER A 158 2.20 5.10 2.86
C SER A 158 2.13 3.67 2.33
N ARG A 159 1.43 3.44 1.21
CA ARG A 159 1.18 2.12 0.62
C ARG A 159 1.75 1.96 -0.78
N TRP A 160 2.20 3.04 -1.42
CA TRP A 160 2.61 3.05 -2.82
C TRP A 160 4.12 2.89 -2.99
N ASP A 161 4.57 2.02 -3.89
CA ASP A 161 6.01 1.78 -4.14
C ASP A 161 6.63 2.74 -5.18
N GLY A 162 5.89 3.74 -5.64
CA GLY A 162 6.33 4.67 -6.67
C GLY A 162 6.21 4.14 -8.10
N LYS A 163 5.57 2.98 -8.32
CA LYS A 163 5.31 2.43 -9.66
C LYS A 163 3.87 2.67 -10.09
N ALA A 164 3.70 2.99 -11.37
CA ALA A 164 2.38 3.16 -11.96
C ALA A 164 2.36 2.78 -13.44
N ILE A 165 1.18 2.42 -13.93
CA ILE A 165 0.90 2.30 -15.37
C ILE A 165 -0.02 3.46 -15.74
N ALA A 166 0.45 4.35 -16.62
CA ALA A 166 -0.43 5.36 -17.20
C ALA A 166 -1.22 4.76 -18.35
N VAL A 167 -2.53 5.02 -18.37
CA VAL A 167 -3.45 4.58 -19.42
C VAL A 167 -3.94 5.80 -20.18
N PHE A 168 -3.76 5.81 -21.49
CA PHE A 168 -4.05 6.96 -22.35
C PHE A 168 -4.60 6.52 -23.72
N PRO A 169 -5.21 7.43 -24.50
CA PRO A 169 -5.82 7.06 -25.78
C PRO A 169 -4.79 6.51 -26.76
N LYS A 170 -5.20 5.52 -27.53
CA LYS A 170 -4.33 4.86 -28.52
C LYS A 170 -3.78 5.85 -29.55
N GLY A 171 -2.49 5.75 -29.84
CA GLY A 171 -1.79 6.63 -30.76
C GLY A 171 -1.41 8.01 -30.19
N THR A 172 -1.66 8.25 -28.89
CA THR A 172 -1.21 9.47 -28.22
C THR A 172 0.23 9.30 -27.76
N ALA A 173 1.02 10.38 -27.80
CA ALA A 173 2.37 10.35 -27.24
C ALA A 173 2.31 9.99 -25.75
N SER A 174 3.19 9.06 -25.33
CA SER A 174 3.19 8.60 -23.95
C SER A 174 3.41 9.76 -22.97
N PRO A 175 2.71 9.81 -21.83
CA PRO A 175 2.89 10.85 -20.82
C PRO A 175 4.36 10.99 -20.42
N LYS A 176 4.86 12.21 -20.32
CA LYS A 176 6.22 12.45 -19.83
C LYS A 176 6.15 12.96 -18.41
N PHE A 177 6.41 12.08 -17.46
CA PHE A 177 6.65 12.47 -16.08
C PHE A 177 8.10 12.92 -15.98
N TYR A 178 8.36 14.18 -16.33
CA TYR A 178 9.66 14.78 -16.07
C TYR A 178 9.78 15.03 -14.57
N SER A 179 10.71 14.33 -13.92
CA SER A 179 11.25 14.79 -12.66
C SER A 179 12.15 15.99 -12.96
N TRP A 180 11.54 17.15 -13.25
CA TRP A 180 12.25 18.44 -13.26
C TRP A 180 13.05 18.63 -11.95
N GLU A 181 12.67 17.91 -10.90
CA GLU A 181 13.39 17.68 -9.64
C GLU A 181 14.80 17.09 -9.84
N ILE A 182 14.98 16.07 -10.68
CA ILE A 182 16.31 15.52 -10.99
C ILE A 182 17.13 16.57 -11.73
N LEU A 183 16.56 17.24 -12.72
CA LEU A 183 17.24 18.30 -13.45
C LEU A 183 17.62 19.47 -12.54
N ALA A 184 16.70 19.92 -11.67
CA ALA A 184 16.92 20.97 -10.69
C ALA A 184 17.98 20.57 -9.66
N ASN A 185 17.99 19.32 -9.20
CA ASN A 185 19.02 18.78 -8.31
C ASN A 185 20.38 18.70 -9.02
N CYS A 186 20.43 18.27 -10.28
CA CYS A 186 21.66 18.29 -11.08
C CYS A 186 22.19 19.71 -11.29
N ILE A 187 21.31 20.67 -11.59
CA ILE A 187 21.66 22.10 -11.74
C ILE A 187 22.18 22.66 -10.41
N LEU A 188 21.53 22.32 -9.29
CA LEU A 188 21.96 22.74 -7.96
C LEU A 188 23.34 22.17 -7.62
N LEU A 189 23.56 20.87 -7.84
CA LEU A 189 24.85 20.21 -7.60
C LEU A 189 25.95 20.81 -8.48
N ALA A 190 25.65 21.10 -9.75
CA ALA A 190 26.58 21.78 -10.65
C ALA A 190 26.89 23.20 -10.16
N GLY A 191 25.89 23.94 -9.69
CA GLY A 191 26.04 25.27 -9.11
C GLY A 191 26.89 25.27 -7.84
N VAL A 192 26.67 24.31 -6.92
CA VAL A 192 27.50 24.12 -5.72
C VAL A 192 28.93 23.77 -6.12
N GLY A 193 29.11 22.84 -7.08
CA GLY A 193 30.42 22.49 -7.62
C GLY A 193 31.16 23.71 -8.17
N PHE A 194 30.48 24.51 -8.99
CA PHE A 194 31.03 25.74 -9.57
C PHE A 194 31.40 26.79 -8.52
N MET A 195 30.56 26.99 -7.50
CA MET A 195 30.84 27.87 -6.37
C MET A 195 32.07 27.40 -5.57
N VAL A 196 32.24 26.09 -5.39
CA VAL A 196 33.45 25.52 -4.77
C VAL A 196 34.70 25.79 -5.61
N THR A 197 34.61 25.69 -6.94
CA THR A 197 35.74 25.99 -7.84
C THR A 197 36.13 27.46 -7.77
N ILE A 198 35.15 28.38 -7.80
CA ILE A 198 35.39 29.83 -7.65
C ILE A 198 35.99 30.14 -6.28
N ALA A 199 35.43 29.58 -5.21
CA ALA A 199 35.94 29.75 -3.86
C ALA A 199 37.40 29.26 -3.76
N ARG A 200 37.75 28.14 -4.40
CA ARG A 200 39.13 27.64 -4.49
C ARG A 200 40.05 28.58 -5.27
N SER A 201 39.60 29.14 -6.38
CA SER A 201 40.38 30.11 -7.16
C SER A 201 40.65 31.41 -6.39
N PHE A 202 39.67 31.90 -5.63
CA PHE A 202 39.84 33.05 -4.73
C PHE A 202 40.65 32.71 -3.45
N ALA A 203 40.58 31.46 -2.98
CA ALA A 203 41.28 30.96 -1.79
C ALA A 203 42.80 30.88 -1.93
N SER A 204 43.36 31.04 -3.14
CA SER A 204 44.80 31.25 -3.35
C SER A 204 45.35 32.52 -2.66
N ARG A 205 44.49 33.37 -2.07
CA ARG A 205 44.86 34.63 -1.42
C ARG A 205 44.57 34.72 0.10
N HIS A 206 44.03 33.70 0.78
CA HIS A 206 43.69 33.76 2.22
C HIS A 206 43.93 32.45 3.00
N SER A 207 44.05 32.54 4.34
CA SER A 207 44.41 31.44 5.27
C SER A 207 43.39 30.28 5.34
N PHE A 208 43.91 29.04 5.45
CA PHE A 208 43.17 27.76 5.47
C PHE A 208 41.95 27.71 6.42
N LYS A 209 41.97 28.44 7.55
CA LYS A 209 40.86 28.45 8.53
C LYS A 209 39.61 29.23 8.06
N SER A 210 39.75 30.27 7.23
CA SER A 210 38.58 30.97 6.70
C SER A 210 37.91 30.20 5.54
N GLN A 211 38.69 29.36 4.86
CA GLN A 211 38.24 28.54 3.74
C GLN A 211 37.31 27.40 4.19
N SER A 212 37.61 26.75 5.31
CA SER A 212 36.77 25.68 5.86
C SER A 212 35.42 26.19 6.36
N LEU A 213 35.37 27.40 6.94
CA LEU A 213 34.12 28.02 7.39
C LEU A 213 33.19 28.38 6.22
N ALA A 214 33.72 28.96 5.14
CA ALA A 214 32.93 29.32 3.97
C ALA A 214 32.37 28.07 3.26
N PHE A 215 33.16 26.99 3.19
CA PHE A 215 32.71 25.71 2.65
C PHE A 215 31.59 25.09 3.49
N LEU A 216 31.73 25.06 4.82
CA LEU A 216 30.69 24.56 5.73
C LEU A 216 29.41 25.40 5.64
N ALA A 217 29.51 26.72 5.46
CA ALA A 217 28.35 27.60 5.27
C ALA A 217 27.63 27.32 3.95
N LEU A 218 28.37 27.18 2.83
CA LEU A 218 27.78 26.83 1.52
C LEU A 218 27.15 25.44 1.52
N LEU A 219 27.80 24.46 2.15
CA LEU A 219 27.25 23.12 2.33
C LEU A 219 25.97 23.20 3.17
N GLY A 220 25.98 23.95 4.27
CA GLY A 220 24.80 24.16 5.13
C GLY A 220 23.64 24.84 4.39
N VAL A 221 23.91 25.85 3.56
CA VAL A 221 22.88 26.52 2.74
C VAL A 221 22.35 25.60 1.64
N ALA A 222 23.20 24.81 0.98
CA ALA A 222 22.77 23.82 -0.01
C ALA A 222 21.91 22.72 0.64
N THR A 223 22.32 22.23 1.82
CA THR A 223 21.53 21.29 2.62
C THR A 223 20.19 21.89 3.04
N LEU A 224 20.17 23.13 3.53
CA LEU A 224 18.94 23.83 3.92
C LEU A 224 18.02 24.07 2.72
N TYR A 225 18.55 24.46 1.57
CA TYR A 225 17.80 24.63 0.32
C TYR A 225 17.19 23.30 -0.16
N CYS A 226 17.96 22.21 -0.12
CA CYS A 226 17.46 20.85 -0.40
C CYS A 226 16.31 20.47 0.54
N ILE A 227 16.39 20.80 1.83
CA ILE A 227 15.33 20.55 2.83
C ILE A 227 14.09 21.42 2.55
N LEU A 228 14.29 22.68 2.16
CA LEU A 228 13.18 23.62 1.96
C LEU A 228 12.40 23.37 0.67
N ILE A 229 13.05 22.87 -0.39
CA ILE A 229 12.47 22.75 -1.74
C ILE A 229 12.10 21.32 -2.13
N ASN A 230 12.72 20.27 -1.55
CA ASN A 230 12.23 18.91 -1.76
C ASN A 230 11.04 18.65 -0.82
N PRO A 231 9.79 18.61 -1.32
CA PRO A 231 8.64 18.25 -0.49
C PRO A 231 8.79 16.85 0.12
N GLN A 232 9.59 15.96 -0.50
CA GLN A 232 9.95 14.63 -0.03
C GLN A 232 10.54 14.61 1.40
N ILE A 233 11.35 15.61 1.80
CA ILE A 233 11.90 15.72 3.17
C ILE A 233 10.86 16.31 4.13
N ARG A 234 9.95 17.15 3.64
CA ARG A 234 8.82 17.68 4.44
C ARG A 234 7.70 16.66 4.66
N ILE A 235 7.72 15.52 3.97
CA ILE A 235 6.74 14.44 4.23
C ILE A 235 7.08 13.70 5.52
N ASP A 236 8.12 14.04 6.28
CA ASP A 236 8.35 13.38 7.57
C ASP A 236 7.36 13.79 8.66
N ALA A 237 6.64 14.91 8.58
CA ALA A 237 5.59 15.21 9.58
C ALA A 237 4.27 14.47 9.30
N ASN A 238 3.93 14.27 8.02
CA ASN A 238 2.73 13.56 7.60
C ASN A 238 2.96 12.05 7.50
N ILE A 239 4.18 11.61 7.17
CA ILE A 239 4.64 10.23 7.35
C ILE A 239 4.85 9.96 8.83
N ALA A 240 5.35 10.88 9.67
CA ALA A 240 5.37 10.65 11.12
C ALA A 240 3.95 10.51 11.67
N ARG A 241 2.94 11.27 11.20
CA ARG A 241 1.53 11.02 11.57
C ARG A 241 0.98 9.73 10.98
N ALA A 242 1.34 9.35 9.75
CA ALA A 242 0.92 8.09 9.16
C ALA A 242 1.59 6.90 9.86
N VAL A 243 2.86 7.04 10.26
CA VAL A 243 3.64 6.13 11.08
C VAL A 243 3.07 6.12 12.50
N GLU A 244 2.62 7.23 13.07
CA GLU A 244 1.92 7.30 14.37
C GLU A 244 0.60 6.54 14.32
N ILE A 245 -0.12 6.57 13.19
CA ILE A 245 -1.29 5.70 12.91
C ILE A 245 -0.88 4.22 12.70
N HIS A 246 0.34 3.94 12.23
CA HIS A 246 0.83 2.57 11.96
C HIS A 246 1.64 1.93 13.11
N THR A 247 2.11 2.73 14.07
CA THR A 247 2.82 2.31 15.30
C THR A 247 1.82 1.87 16.38
N ASP A 248 0.54 1.75 16.02
CA ASP A 248 -0.52 1.24 16.91
C ASP A 248 -0.64 -0.30 16.85
N ARG A 249 0.02 -0.96 15.88
CA ARG A 249 0.06 -2.44 15.76
C ARG A 249 0.59 -3.12 17.02
N THR A 250 1.45 -2.45 17.78
CA THR A 250 2.09 -2.99 18.99
C THR A 250 1.36 -2.64 20.29
N MET A 251 0.26 -1.88 20.23
CA MET A 251 -0.46 -1.39 21.42
C MET A 251 -1.85 -2.00 21.62
N ILE A 252 -2.35 -2.79 20.65
CA ILE A 252 -3.66 -3.43 20.81
C ILE A 252 -3.56 -4.58 21.81
N LYS A 253 -4.31 -4.45 22.91
CA LYS A 253 -4.39 -5.39 24.01
C LYS A 253 -4.78 -6.79 23.51
N SER A 254 -4.07 -7.81 23.98
CA SER A 254 -4.50 -9.20 23.81
C SER A 254 -5.42 -9.65 24.94
N ILE A 255 -6.40 -10.49 24.62
CA ILE A 255 -7.28 -11.15 25.59
C ILE A 255 -7.04 -12.65 25.63
N SER A 256 -7.31 -13.27 26.79
CA SER A 256 -7.23 -14.72 26.98
C SER A 256 -8.50 -15.45 26.50
N TYR A 257 -8.43 -16.78 26.41
CA TYR A 257 -9.60 -17.63 26.16
C TYR A 257 -10.71 -17.39 27.21
N ASP A 258 -10.36 -17.29 28.49
CA ASP A 258 -11.34 -17.13 29.58
C ASP A 258 -12.03 -15.75 29.51
N ASP A 259 -11.30 -14.70 29.08
CA ASP A 259 -11.88 -13.38 28.84
C ASP A 259 -12.89 -13.41 27.69
N LEU A 260 -12.50 -14.07 26.58
CA LEU A 260 -13.36 -14.19 25.41
C LEU A 260 -14.60 -15.03 25.71
N GLN A 261 -14.42 -16.18 26.38
CA GLN A 261 -15.51 -17.09 26.73
C GLN A 261 -16.55 -16.40 27.63
N ARG A 262 -16.10 -15.69 28.68
CA ARG A 262 -16.99 -14.91 29.54
C ARG A 262 -17.79 -13.88 28.76
N SER A 263 -17.15 -13.22 27.80
CA SER A 263 -17.80 -12.22 26.97
C SER A 263 -18.80 -12.80 25.97
N VAL A 264 -18.51 -13.98 25.39
CA VAL A 264 -19.43 -14.70 24.51
C VAL A 264 -20.68 -15.14 25.28
N LEU A 265 -20.50 -15.64 26.51
CA LEU A 265 -21.61 -16.09 27.36
C LEU A 265 -22.47 -14.94 27.88
N SER A 266 -21.84 -13.81 28.25
CA SER A 266 -22.51 -12.67 28.88
C SER A 266 -22.89 -11.56 27.89
N ASN A 267 -22.56 -11.74 26.61
CA ASN A 267 -22.75 -10.77 25.53
C ASN A 267 -22.21 -9.35 25.84
N THR A 268 -21.04 -9.28 26.48
CA THR A 268 -20.45 -8.00 26.95
C THR A 268 -19.53 -7.32 25.94
N ALA A 269 -19.23 -7.97 24.82
CA ALA A 269 -18.39 -7.44 23.75
C ALA A 269 -18.88 -7.92 22.39
N THR A 270 -18.61 -7.14 21.35
CA THR A 270 -18.79 -7.58 19.97
C THR A 270 -17.60 -8.44 19.55
N VAL A 271 -17.85 -9.69 19.19
CA VAL A 271 -16.82 -10.59 18.69
C VAL A 271 -16.78 -10.51 17.17
N VAL A 272 -15.59 -10.34 16.59
CA VAL A 272 -15.37 -10.15 15.15
C VAL A 272 -14.44 -11.23 14.61
N ASP A 273 -14.95 -12.02 13.68
CA ASP A 273 -14.16 -12.97 12.91
C ASP A 273 -13.53 -12.28 11.71
N CYS A 274 -12.19 -12.22 11.70
CA CYS A 274 -11.41 -11.55 10.64
C CYS A 274 -10.96 -12.50 9.52
N ARG A 275 -11.33 -13.79 9.59
CA ARG A 275 -10.96 -14.80 8.59
C ARG A 275 -11.73 -14.63 7.29
N TYR A 276 -11.31 -15.33 6.26
CA TYR A 276 -12.09 -15.39 5.02
C TYR A 276 -13.49 -15.92 5.29
N ARG A 277 -14.46 -15.47 4.48
CA ARG A 277 -15.86 -15.89 4.64
C ARG A 277 -16.03 -17.41 4.62
N THR A 278 -15.24 -18.13 3.81
CA THR A 278 -15.25 -19.59 3.75
C THR A 278 -14.85 -20.24 5.07
N ASP A 279 -13.90 -19.65 5.81
CA ASP A 279 -13.44 -20.16 7.10
C ASP A 279 -14.49 -19.93 8.18
N TYR A 280 -15.16 -18.76 8.13
CA TYR A 280 -16.29 -18.44 9.01
C TYR A 280 -17.47 -19.40 8.79
N GLU A 281 -17.82 -19.67 7.54
CA GLU A 281 -18.91 -20.60 7.18
C GLU A 281 -18.63 -22.04 7.61
N SER A 282 -17.35 -22.43 7.71
CA SER A 282 -16.92 -23.75 8.19
C SER A 282 -17.03 -23.91 9.71
N GLY A 283 -17.22 -22.81 10.45
CA GLY A 283 -17.35 -22.80 11.90
C GLY A 283 -16.78 -21.50 12.48
N PHE A 284 -17.41 -20.95 13.52
CA PHE A 284 -17.06 -19.66 14.10
C PHE A 284 -17.34 -19.62 15.60
N ILE A 285 -16.77 -18.64 16.30
CA ILE A 285 -17.04 -18.41 17.72
C ILE A 285 -18.48 -17.89 17.87
N ASN A 286 -19.27 -18.49 18.76
CA ASN A 286 -20.68 -18.08 18.94
C ASN A 286 -20.83 -16.57 19.12
N ASN A 287 -21.86 -15.99 18.49
CA ASN A 287 -22.16 -14.56 18.44
C ASN A 287 -21.12 -13.70 17.68
N ALA A 288 -20.13 -14.30 17.02
CA ALA A 288 -19.18 -13.54 16.21
C ALA A 288 -19.80 -13.03 14.90
N ILE A 289 -19.52 -11.78 14.56
CA ILE A 289 -19.83 -11.20 13.26
C ILE A 289 -18.68 -11.45 12.28
N SER A 290 -19.00 -11.83 11.05
CA SER A 290 -18.00 -12.01 9.99
C SER A 290 -17.60 -10.67 9.40
N VAL A 291 -16.32 -10.29 9.57
CA VAL A 291 -15.70 -9.16 8.88
C VAL A 291 -14.39 -9.62 8.24
N PRO A 292 -14.47 -10.29 7.08
CA PRO A 292 -13.29 -10.85 6.44
C PRO A 292 -12.21 -9.82 6.12
N VAL A 293 -10.94 -10.22 6.18
CA VAL A 293 -9.80 -9.34 5.89
C VAL A 293 -9.78 -8.79 4.46
N ASP A 294 -10.54 -9.39 3.55
CA ASP A 294 -10.67 -9.04 2.13
C ASP A 294 -11.85 -8.14 1.80
N VAL A 295 -12.62 -7.69 2.79
CA VAL A 295 -13.70 -6.72 2.55
C VAL A 295 -13.16 -5.39 2.00
N SER A 296 -13.87 -4.83 1.03
CA SER A 296 -13.64 -3.46 0.54
C SER A 296 -13.97 -2.43 1.63
N GLN A 297 -13.44 -1.21 1.52
CA GLN A 297 -13.76 -0.13 2.47
C GLN A 297 -15.24 0.17 2.58
N LYS A 298 -15.94 0.11 1.44
CA LYS A 298 -17.39 0.33 1.39
C LYS A 298 -18.13 -0.74 2.19
N GLN A 299 -17.72 -2.00 2.06
CA GLN A 299 -18.28 -3.10 2.84
C GLN A 299 -17.94 -2.95 4.32
N LEU A 300 -16.68 -2.64 4.66
CA LEU A 300 -16.27 -2.40 6.04
C LEU A 300 -17.10 -1.28 6.70
N LEU A 301 -17.25 -0.15 6.01
CA LEU A 301 -18.10 0.97 6.46
C LEU A 301 -19.56 0.56 6.62
N ALA A 302 -20.09 -0.27 5.73
CA ALA A 302 -21.46 -0.76 5.81
C ALA A 302 -21.66 -1.69 7.03
N ILE A 303 -20.73 -2.62 7.27
CA ILE A 303 -20.81 -3.56 8.39
C ILE A 303 -20.66 -2.82 9.73
N THR A 304 -19.69 -1.92 9.82
CA THR A 304 -19.34 -1.22 11.07
C THR A 304 -20.25 -0.04 11.42
N ARG A 305 -21.11 0.40 10.49
CA ARG A 305 -22.04 1.53 10.71
C ARG A 305 -22.98 1.31 11.90
N ASN A 306 -23.42 0.06 12.10
CA ASN A 306 -24.40 -0.27 13.14
C ASN A 306 -23.76 -0.78 14.44
N LEU A 307 -22.42 -0.86 14.50
CA LEU A 307 -21.71 -1.30 15.71
C LEU A 307 -21.59 -0.15 16.70
N SER A 308 -21.95 -0.41 17.96
CA SER A 308 -21.75 0.55 19.05
C SER A 308 -20.26 0.84 19.25
N ARG A 309 -19.93 2.11 19.51
CA ARG A 309 -18.56 2.56 19.81
C ARG A 309 -18.18 2.39 21.28
N ASP A 310 -19.17 2.23 22.15
CA ASP A 310 -18.98 2.10 23.60
C ASP A 310 -18.78 0.65 24.07
N VAL A 311 -19.07 -0.31 23.18
CA VAL A 311 -18.94 -1.75 23.47
C VAL A 311 -17.55 -2.23 23.07
N PRO A 312 -16.84 -3.01 23.92
CA PRO A 312 -15.56 -3.61 23.54
C PRO A 312 -15.68 -4.46 22.27
N ILE A 313 -14.64 -4.45 21.43
CA ILE A 313 -14.58 -5.26 20.22
C ILE A 313 -13.41 -6.22 20.32
N PHE A 314 -13.72 -7.52 20.21
CA PHE A 314 -12.76 -8.60 20.27
C PHE A 314 -12.57 -9.20 18.88
N LEU A 315 -11.39 -9.00 18.31
CA LEU A 315 -11.04 -9.50 16.98
C LEU A 315 -10.25 -10.80 17.10
N TYR A 316 -10.54 -11.77 16.24
CA TYR A 316 -9.75 -13.00 16.14
C TYR A 316 -9.52 -13.41 14.68
N CYS A 317 -8.47 -14.22 14.46
CA CYS A 317 -8.19 -14.89 13.20
C CYS A 317 -8.11 -16.42 13.41
N GLN A 318 -7.60 -17.16 12.43
CA GLN A 318 -7.46 -18.61 12.46
C GLN A 318 -6.56 -19.10 13.60
N SER A 319 -5.38 -18.50 13.79
CA SER A 319 -4.37 -18.99 14.74
C SER A 319 -3.39 -17.89 15.16
N GLY A 320 -2.52 -18.18 16.12
CA GLY A 320 -1.45 -17.29 16.58
C GLY A 320 -0.46 -16.82 15.52
N GLY A 321 -0.34 -17.54 14.40
CA GLY A 321 0.47 -17.13 13.25
C GLY A 321 -0.28 -16.29 12.21
N CYS A 322 -1.59 -16.11 12.38
CA CYS A 322 -2.39 -15.28 11.48
C CYS A 322 -2.42 -13.83 11.93
N HIS A 323 -2.21 -12.90 10.99
CA HIS A 323 -2.19 -11.46 11.25
C HIS A 323 -3.48 -10.72 10.86
N PHE A 324 -4.53 -11.41 10.40
CA PHE A 324 -5.74 -10.73 9.91
C PHE A 324 -6.45 -9.93 11.00
N SER A 325 -6.47 -10.40 12.24
CA SER A 325 -7.04 -9.65 13.36
C SER A 325 -6.26 -8.37 13.68
N ASP A 326 -4.93 -8.38 13.56
CA ASP A 326 -4.10 -7.18 13.71
C ASP A 326 -4.39 -6.17 12.58
N ILE A 327 -4.55 -6.66 11.35
CA ILE A 327 -4.92 -5.84 10.19
C ILE A 327 -6.28 -5.17 10.41
N MET A 328 -7.28 -5.96 10.78
CA MET A 328 -8.64 -5.48 10.97
C MET A 328 -8.76 -4.56 12.18
N ALA A 329 -8.00 -4.80 13.25
CA ALA A 329 -8.00 -3.91 14.40
C ALA A 329 -7.53 -2.49 14.03
N VAL A 330 -6.50 -2.38 13.19
CA VAL A 330 -6.07 -1.07 12.66
C VAL A 330 -7.17 -0.42 11.81
N GLU A 331 -7.86 -1.18 10.96
CA GLU A 331 -8.95 -0.65 10.14
C GLU A 331 -10.15 -0.19 11.02
N PHE A 332 -10.46 -0.92 12.09
CA PHE A 332 -11.46 -0.48 13.07
C PHE A 332 -11.00 0.79 13.82
N ALA A 333 -9.73 0.86 14.23
CA ALA A 333 -9.19 2.05 14.89
C ALA A 333 -9.34 3.30 13.99
N LYS A 334 -9.04 3.18 12.70
CA LYS A 334 -9.26 4.24 11.69
C LYS A 334 -10.71 4.69 11.58
N LEU A 335 -11.67 3.80 11.86
CA LEU A 335 -13.11 4.09 11.88
C LEU A 335 -13.61 4.65 13.23
N GLY A 336 -12.69 4.95 14.15
CA GLY A 336 -12.96 5.58 15.44
C GLY A 336 -13.30 4.61 16.57
N PHE A 337 -13.07 3.30 16.40
CA PHE A 337 -13.21 2.36 17.51
C PHE A 337 -11.97 2.39 18.40
N THR A 338 -12.15 2.59 19.70
CA THR A 338 -11.06 2.80 20.65
C THR A 338 -10.85 1.63 21.62
N ASN A 339 -11.88 0.83 21.88
CA ASN A 339 -11.82 -0.32 22.79
C ASN A 339 -11.67 -1.64 22.02
N LEU A 340 -10.49 -1.82 21.42
CA LEU A 340 -10.16 -2.98 20.60
C LEU A 340 -9.27 -3.94 21.38
N SER A 341 -9.52 -5.23 21.26
CA SER A 341 -8.62 -6.27 21.75
C SER A 341 -8.56 -7.46 20.82
N ILE A 342 -7.43 -8.16 20.81
CA ILE A 342 -7.20 -9.29 19.91
C ILE A 342 -7.10 -10.59 20.71
N TYR A 343 -7.90 -11.58 20.33
CA TYR A 343 -7.72 -12.95 20.78
C TYR A 343 -6.70 -13.64 19.86
N ARG A 344 -5.42 -13.61 20.28
CA ARG A 344 -4.28 -13.94 19.42
C ARG A 344 -4.23 -15.41 19.01
N ASN A 345 -4.61 -16.33 19.88
CA ASN A 345 -4.54 -17.76 19.59
C ASN A 345 -5.59 -18.22 18.57
N GLY A 346 -6.60 -17.39 18.29
CA GLY A 346 -7.52 -17.57 17.19
C GLY A 346 -8.49 -18.74 17.33
N TYR A 347 -9.20 -19.03 16.24
CA TYR A 347 -10.24 -20.05 16.18
C TYR A 347 -9.73 -21.46 16.52
N VAL A 348 -8.47 -21.79 16.18
CA VAL A 348 -7.87 -23.09 16.48
C VAL A 348 -7.82 -23.39 17.99
N GLU A 349 -7.43 -22.41 18.82
CA GLU A 349 -7.47 -22.60 20.28
C GLU A 349 -8.91 -22.71 20.78
N TRP A 350 -9.82 -21.87 20.24
CA TRP A 350 -11.23 -21.91 20.62
C TRP A 350 -11.83 -23.30 20.40
N GLU A 351 -11.68 -23.87 19.20
CA GLU A 351 -12.20 -25.19 18.87
C GLU A 351 -11.59 -26.30 19.73
N THR A 352 -10.33 -26.15 20.15
CA THR A 352 -9.65 -27.13 21.00
C THR A 352 -10.20 -27.10 22.43
N LYS A 353 -10.50 -25.92 22.97
CA LYS A 353 -10.96 -25.72 24.36
C LYS A 353 -12.49 -25.73 24.53
N SER A 354 -13.25 -25.57 23.46
CA SER A 354 -14.71 -25.60 23.48
C SER A 354 -15.30 -27.01 23.35
N LYS A 355 -14.44 -28.01 23.11
CA LYS A 355 -14.76 -29.45 23.19
C LYS A 355 -14.63 -29.91 24.63
#